data_AF-A0A968VVA0-F1
#
_entry.id   AF-A0A968VVA0-F1
#
_cell.length_a   1.000
_cell.length_b   1.000
_cell.length_c   1.000
_cell.angle_alpha   90.00
_cell.angle_beta   90.00
_cell.angle_gamma   90.00
#
_symmetry.space_group_name_H-M   'P 1'
#
loop_
_entity.id
_entity.type
_entity.pdbx_description
1 polymer ?
#
loop_
_entity_poly.entity_id
_entity_poly.type
_entity_poly.pdbx_seq_one_letter_code
_entity_poly.pdbx_strand_id
1 'polypeptide(L)' 'MKKQPLYYYAPRFNLWSVYKNNLDGSATCIKSQVSKDEAKELTHTLNGWKQ' A
#
# COMPACT_ATOMS: atom_id res chain seq x y z
N MET A 1 -7.31 -4.89 19.35
CA MET A 1 -6.47 -5.28 18.20
C MET A 1 -6.37 -4.11 17.24
N LYS A 2 -5.17 -3.54 17.00
CA LYS A 2 -4.98 -2.54 15.94
C LYS A 2 -5.28 -3.24 14.62
N LYS A 3 -6.40 -2.90 13.96
CA LYS A 3 -6.71 -3.41 12.62
C LYS A 3 -5.54 -3.04 11.71
N GLN A 4 -4.85 -4.03 11.16
CA GLN A 4 -3.80 -3.76 10.20
C GLN A 4 -4.43 -3.09 8.97
N PRO A 5 -3.74 -2.13 8.33
CA PRO A 5 -4.27 -1.49 7.14
C PRO A 5 -4.43 -2.53 6.02
N LEU A 6 -5.51 -2.39 5.24
CA LEU A 6 -5.80 -3.28 4.11
C LEU A 6 -4.81 -3.05 2.97
N TYR A 7 -4.36 -1.81 2.80
CA TYR A 7 -3.34 -1.44 1.83
C TYR A 7 -2.12 -0.85 2.50
N TYR A 8 -0.94 -1.16 1.98
CA TYR A 8 0.32 -0.59 2.46
C TYR A 8 1.27 -0.37 1.27
N TYR A 9 2.32 0.41 1.49
CA TYR A 9 3.37 0.58 0.49
C TYR A 9 4.74 0.25 1.09
N ALA A 10 5.62 -0.33 0.26
CA ALA A 10 6.95 -0.76 0.66
C ALA A 10 7.98 -0.41 -0.43
N PRO A 11 9.24 -0.13 -0.04
CA PRO A 11 10.29 0.16 -1.00
C PRO A 11 10.66 -1.10 -1.78
N ARG A 12 10.91 -0.95 -3.08
CA ARG A 12 11.38 -2.00 -3.98
C ARG A 12 12.44 -1.42 -4.92
N PHE A 13 13.70 -1.76 -4.64
CA PHE A 13 14.87 -1.11 -5.25
C PHE A 13 14.85 0.41 -5.00
N ASN A 14 14.81 1.22 -6.06
CA ASN A 14 14.84 2.68 -5.99
C ASN A 14 13.44 3.33 -6.03
N LEU A 15 12.38 2.52 -6.07
CA LEU A 15 10.99 2.97 -6.18
C LEU A 15 10.12 2.35 -5.10
N TRP A 16 8.84 2.68 -5.10
CA TRP A 16 7.86 2.17 -4.16
C TRP A 16 6.82 1.33 -4.89
N SER A 17 6.27 0.36 -4.16
CA SER A 17 5.15 -0.46 -4.60
C SER A 17 4.05 -0.43 -3.54
N VAL A 18 2.81 -0.44 -3.99
CA VAL A 18 1.60 -0.51 -3.16
C VAL A 18 1.06 -1.93 -3.22
N TYR A 19 0.69 -2.46 -2.07
CA TYR A 19 0.22 -3.82 -1.87
C TYR A 19 -1.13 -3.80 -1.14
N LYS A 20 -1.93 -4.83 -1.39
CA LYS A 20 -3.11 -5.17 -0.62
C LYS A 20 -2.81 -6.40 0.23
N ASN A 21 -3.05 -6.32 1.53
CA ASN A 21 -3.05 -7.48 2.42
C ASN A 21 -4.29 -8.33 2.13
N ASN A 22 -4.06 -9.60 1.82
CA ASN A 22 -5.12 -10.58 1.67
C ASN A 22 -5.42 -11.23 3.04
N LEU A 23 -6.61 -11.81 3.17
CA LEU A 23 -7.05 -12.45 4.42
C LEU A 23 -6.23 -13.70 4.79
N ASP A 24 -5.57 -14.30 3.80
CA ASP A 24 -4.69 -15.46 3.94
C ASP A 24 -3.26 -15.07 4.40
N GLY A 25 -3.01 -13.79 4.65
CA GLY A 25 -1.69 -13.28 5.06
C GLY A 25 -0.72 -13.04 3.90
N SER A 26 -1.14 -13.32 2.65
CA SER A 26 -0.38 -12.94 1.46
C SER A 26 -0.59 -11.45 1.12
N ALA A 27 0.24 -10.92 0.21
CA ALA A 27 0.11 -9.56 -0.28
C ALA A 27 0.11 -9.51 -1.80
N THR A 28 -0.89 -8.85 -2.38
CA THR A 28 -1.00 -8.63 -3.83
C THR A 28 -0.46 -7.25 -4.19
N CYS A 29 0.50 -7.18 -5.11
CA CYS A 29 0.98 -5.90 -5.63
C CYS A 29 -0.10 -5.25 -6.49
N ILE A 30 -0.52 -4.03 -6.12
CA ILE A 30 -1.55 -3.25 -6.82
C ILE A 30 -0.90 -2.29 -7.81
N LYS A 31 0.21 -1.67 -7.41
CA LYS A 31 0.97 -0.74 -8.25
C LYS A 31 2.44 -0.82 -7.88
N SER A 32 3.33 -0.73 -8.85
CA SER A 32 4.78 -0.78 -8.63
C SER A 32 5.47 0.35 -9.36
N GLN A 33 6.73 0.60 -8.99
CA GLN A 33 7.60 1.57 -9.65
C GLN A 33 7.07 3.00 -9.60
N VAL A 34 6.45 3.37 -8.47
CA VAL A 34 5.94 4.73 -8.23
C VAL A 34 6.85 5.49 -7.27
N SER A 35 6.69 6.81 -7.23
CA SER A 35 7.35 7.63 -6.21
C SER A 35 6.81 7.33 -4.81
N LYS A 36 7.54 7.75 -3.77
CA LYS A 36 7.09 7.59 -2.38
C LYS A 36 5.80 8.34 -2.11
N ASP A 37 5.68 9.57 -2.63
CA ASP A 37 4.52 10.43 -2.39
C ASP A 37 3.28 9.88 -3.09
N GLU A 38 3.44 9.37 -4.32
CA GLU A 38 2.35 8.70 -5.04
C GLU A 38 1.91 7.42 -4.32
N ALA A 39 2.85 6.60 -3.84
CA ALA A 39 2.54 5.40 -3.07
C ALA A 39 1.80 5.72 -1.76
N LYS A 40 2.22 6.78 -1.07
CA LYS A 40 1.58 7.26 0.16
C LYS A 40 0.16 7.76 -0.11
N GLU A 41 -0.02 8.62 -1.11
CA GLU A 41 -1.34 9.15 -1.47
C GLU A 41 -2.28 8.02 -1.88
N LEU A 42 -1.83 7.10 -2.73
CA LEU A 42 -2.63 5.96 -3.16
C LEU A 42 -3.01 5.06 -1.99
N THR A 43 -2.08 4.76 -1.08
CA THR A 43 -2.36 3.96 0.11
C THR A 43 -3.37 4.64 1.05
N HIS A 44 -3.28 5.96 1.23
CA HIS A 44 -4.22 6.71 2.06
C HIS A 44 -5.62 6.73 1.46
N THR A 45 -5.73 6.94 0.13
CA THR A 45 -7.00 6.91 -0.60
C THR A 45 -7.64 5.51 -0.55
N LEU A 46 -6.85 4.45 -0.81
CA LEU A 46 -7.35 3.06 -0.80
C LEU A 46 -7.81 2.58 0.58
N ASN A 47 -7.19 3.07 1.66
CA ASN A 47 -7.63 2.79 3.02
C ASN A 47 -8.76 3.72 3.52
N GLY A 48 -9.21 4.69 2.71
CA GLY A 48 -10.22 5.68 3.11
C GLY A 48 -9.75 6.63 4.23
N TRP A 49 -8.44 6.82 4.38
CA TRP A 49 -7.86 7.73 5.37
C TRP A 49 -7.85 9.18 4.93
N LYS A 50 -8.06 9.41 3.62
CA LYS A 50 -8.28 10.72 3.04
C LYS A 50 -9.81 10.89 2.95
N GLN A 51 -10.38 11.68 3.85
CA GLN A 51 -11.77 12.16 3.78
C GLN A 51 -11.81 13.49 3.06
#